data_AF-D5APV0-F1
#
_entry.id   AF-D5APV0-F1
#
_cell.length_a   1.000
_cell.length_b   1.000
_cell.length_c   1.000
_cell.angle_alpha   90.00
_cell.angle_beta   90.00
_cell.angle_gamma   90.00
#
_symmetry.space_group_name_H-M   'P 1'
#
loop_
_entity.id
_entity.type
_entity.pdbx_description
1 polymer ?
#
loop_
_entity_poly.entity_id
_entity_poly.type
_entity_poly.pdbx_seq_one_letter_code
_entity_poly.pdbx_strand_id
1 'polypeptide(L)'
;MTTPADLPPDALPMEAAARLLGIGPERLRQLAKMGYVAKVARGHTTATSAVQGYVRFLKAEARKTPASTAASRSHEAKAALIAASTERRRAELIDLAEAEAVIERIARTAVSRLRKAPVDKGLTPATRKVLSTEISAACRAIEAAKVRALAALSTGDLRDLGGGDD
;
A
#
# COMPACT_ATOMS: atom_id res chain seq x y z
N MET A 1 -43.18 -11.49 53.59
CA MET A 1 -42.06 -10.52 53.66
C MET A 1 -40.79 -11.33 53.48
N THR A 2 -40.13 -11.23 52.32
CA THR A 2 -38.93 -12.01 51.99
C THR A 2 -37.72 -11.12 52.19
N THR A 3 -36.83 -11.54 53.07
CA THR A 3 -35.60 -10.87 53.51
C THR A 3 -34.68 -10.53 52.31
N PRO A 4 -33.97 -9.39 52.30
CA PRO A 4 -33.10 -8.98 51.18
C PRO A 4 -31.76 -9.77 51.08
N ALA A 5 -31.74 -11.06 51.43
CA ALA A 5 -30.51 -11.85 51.59
C ALA A 5 -30.28 -12.94 50.50
N ASP A 6 -31.22 -13.17 49.57
CA ASP A 6 -31.12 -14.26 48.57
C ASP A 6 -30.76 -13.79 47.15
N LEU A 7 -30.35 -12.53 46.97
CA LEU A 7 -29.91 -12.04 45.66
C LEU A 7 -28.42 -12.36 45.45
N PRO A 8 -28.04 -12.88 44.26
CA PRO A 8 -26.64 -13.11 43.95
C PRO A 8 -25.83 -11.80 44.04
N PRO A 9 -24.53 -11.89 44.35
CA PRO A 9 -23.70 -10.72 44.67
C PRO A 9 -23.57 -9.72 43.51
N ASP A 10 -23.86 -10.14 42.28
CA ASP A 10 -23.84 -9.31 41.08
C ASP A 10 -25.24 -8.91 40.57
N ALA A 11 -26.28 -9.06 41.40
CA ALA A 11 -27.63 -8.63 41.09
C ALA A 11 -27.75 -7.11 40.99
N LEU A 12 -28.26 -6.64 39.86
CA LEU A 12 -28.45 -5.23 39.55
C LEU A 12 -29.85 -4.99 38.95
N PRO A 13 -30.44 -3.79 39.14
CA PRO A 13 -31.62 -3.38 38.40
C PRO A 13 -31.38 -3.43 36.90
N MET A 14 -32.39 -3.80 36.11
CA MET A 14 -32.29 -3.83 34.64
C MET A 14 -31.84 -2.49 34.05
N GLU A 15 -32.20 -1.36 34.67
CA GLU A 15 -31.75 -0.04 34.24
C GLU A 15 -30.24 0.17 34.48
N ALA A 16 -29.71 -0.31 35.60
CA ALA A 16 -28.28 -0.27 35.89
C ALA A 16 -27.51 -1.18 34.94
N ALA A 17 -28.02 -2.38 34.67
CA ALA A 17 -27.44 -3.31 33.70
C ALA A 17 -27.46 -2.75 32.26
N ALA A 18 -28.52 -2.02 31.87
CA ALA A 18 -28.59 -1.40 30.55
C ALA A 18 -27.55 -0.28 30.39
N ARG A 19 -27.38 0.55 31.44
CA ARG A 19 -26.33 1.58 31.48
C ARG A 19 -24.93 0.97 31.42
N LEU A 20 -24.68 -0.14 32.15
CA LEU A 20 -23.41 -0.86 32.11
C LEU A 20 -23.04 -1.33 30.70
N LEU A 21 -24.04 -1.75 29.92
CA LEU A 21 -23.86 -2.22 28.54
C LEU A 21 -23.91 -1.10 27.49
N GLY A 22 -24.17 0.15 27.90
CA GLY A 22 -24.31 1.28 26.98
C GLY A 22 -25.52 1.17 26.04
N ILE A 23 -26.57 0.43 26.43
CA ILE A 23 -27.79 0.24 25.62
C ILE A 23 -29.02 0.81 26.32
N GLY A 24 -30.09 1.05 25.55
CA GLY A 24 -31.37 1.45 26.12
C GLY A 24 -31.99 0.38 27.03
N PRO A 25 -32.68 0.75 28.12
CA PRO A 25 -33.30 -0.21 29.04
C PRO A 25 -34.36 -1.09 28.36
N GLU A 26 -35.06 -0.55 27.36
CA GLU A 26 -36.01 -1.32 26.57
C GLU A 26 -35.34 -2.40 25.72
N ARG A 27 -34.14 -2.11 25.19
CA ARG A 27 -33.35 -3.09 24.43
C ARG A 27 -32.93 -4.26 25.31
N LEU A 28 -32.55 -4.00 26.56
CA LEU A 28 -32.21 -5.06 27.51
C LEU A 28 -33.43 -5.92 27.87
N ARG A 29 -34.63 -5.32 28.02
CA ARG A 29 -35.88 -6.07 28.26
C ARG A 29 -36.24 -6.97 27.08
N GLN A 30 -36.05 -6.50 25.85
CA GLN A 30 -36.22 -7.31 24.65
C GLN A 30 -35.27 -8.51 24.64
N LEU A 31 -33.99 -8.32 24.95
CA LEU A 31 -33.01 -9.41 25.04
C LEU A 31 -33.37 -10.44 26.12
N ALA A 32 -33.90 -9.99 27.26
CA ALA A 32 -34.42 -10.88 28.29
C ALA A 32 -35.67 -11.66 27.81
N LYS A 33 -36.57 -11.03 27.04
CA LYS A 33 -37.72 -11.70 26.42
C LYS A 33 -37.29 -12.73 25.36
N MET A 34 -36.20 -12.44 24.65
CA MET A 34 -35.58 -13.34 23.66
C MET A 34 -34.73 -14.45 24.30
N GLY A 35 -34.65 -14.53 25.63
CA GLY A 35 -33.93 -15.57 26.36
C GLY A 35 -32.41 -15.39 26.43
N TYR A 36 -31.86 -14.24 26.00
CA TYR A 36 -30.42 -13.98 26.09
C TYR A 36 -29.99 -13.56 27.50
N VAL A 37 -30.87 -12.89 28.26
CA VAL A 37 -30.58 -12.37 29.60
C VAL A 37 -31.52 -12.99 30.63
N ALA A 38 -30.94 -13.57 31.68
CA ALA A 38 -31.68 -14.20 32.77
C ALA A 38 -32.15 -13.16 33.79
N LYS A 39 -33.39 -13.31 34.27
CA LYS A 39 -33.96 -12.49 35.35
C LYS A 39 -33.83 -13.26 36.66
N VAL A 40 -33.30 -12.61 37.68
CA VAL A 40 -33.12 -13.24 39.00
C VAL A 40 -34.21 -12.83 39.98
N ALA A 41 -34.72 -11.61 39.86
CA ALA A 41 -35.91 -11.16 40.58
C ALA A 41 -36.72 -10.17 39.71
N ARG A 42 -37.89 -9.75 40.19
CA ARG A 42 -38.73 -8.79 39.46
C ARG A 42 -37.93 -7.50 39.19
N GLY A 43 -37.68 -7.22 37.91
CA GLY A 43 -36.92 -6.04 37.48
C GLY A 43 -35.40 -6.11 37.66
N HIS A 44 -34.84 -7.27 38.05
CA HIS A 44 -33.42 -7.43 38.35
C HIS A 44 -32.76 -8.53 37.49
N THR A 45 -31.51 -8.31 37.12
CA THR A 45 -30.64 -9.27 36.42
C THR A 45 -29.25 -9.22 37.02
N THR A 46 -28.44 -10.24 36.79
CA THR A 46 -27.03 -10.24 37.18
C THR A 46 -26.20 -9.52 36.12
N ALA A 47 -25.16 -8.79 36.53
CA ALA A 47 -24.19 -8.20 35.60
C ALA A 47 -23.63 -9.25 34.64
N THR A 48 -23.31 -10.44 35.15
CA THR A 48 -22.75 -11.56 34.37
C THR A 48 -23.71 -12.00 33.26
N SER A 49 -24.98 -12.25 33.58
CA SER A 49 -25.97 -12.67 32.58
C SER A 49 -26.24 -11.59 31.52
N ALA A 50 -26.29 -10.31 31.93
CA ALA A 50 -26.50 -9.21 30.99
C ALA A 50 -25.35 -9.11 29.97
N VAL A 51 -24.10 -9.15 30.42
CA VAL A 51 -22.89 -9.10 29.58
C VAL A 51 -22.81 -10.32 28.66
N GLN A 52 -22.89 -11.53 29.21
CA GLN A 52 -22.77 -12.75 28.43
C GLN A 52 -23.92 -12.90 27.42
N GLY A 53 -25.14 -12.52 27.81
CA GLY A 53 -26.31 -12.52 26.95
C GLY A 53 -26.16 -11.57 25.76
N TYR A 54 -25.68 -10.35 26.02
CA TYR A 54 -25.46 -9.37 24.97
C TYR A 54 -24.36 -9.79 23.98
N VAL A 55 -23.24 -10.31 24.48
CA VAL A 55 -22.17 -10.85 23.63
C VAL A 55 -22.68 -12.00 22.75
N ARG A 56 -23.50 -12.89 23.31
CA ARG A 56 -24.09 -14.01 22.56
C ARG A 56 -25.05 -13.51 21.47
N PHE A 57 -25.84 -12.49 21.78
CA PHE A 57 -26.71 -11.83 20.81
C PHE A 57 -25.92 -11.20 19.66
N LEU A 58 -24.86 -10.44 19.94
CA LEU A 58 -24.01 -9.83 18.91
C LEU A 58 -23.36 -10.89 17.99
N LYS A 59 -22.86 -12.00 18.57
CA LYS A 59 -22.31 -13.11 17.79
C LYS A 59 -23.37 -13.85 16.95
N ALA A 60 -24.63 -13.86 17.38
CA ALA A 60 -25.72 -14.45 16.62
C ALA A 60 -26.14 -13.54 15.45
N GLU A 61 -26.23 -12.23 15.68
CA GLU A 61 -26.52 -11.23 14.63
C GLU A 61 -25.41 -11.19 13.57
N ALA A 62 -24.14 -11.18 13.98
CA ALA A 62 -23.01 -11.20 13.06
C ALA A 62 -23.03 -12.43 12.14
N ARG A 63 -23.54 -13.57 12.63
CA ARG A 63 -23.69 -14.80 11.83
C ARG A 63 -24.91 -14.78 10.90
N LYS A 64 -25.94 -14.01 11.22
CA LYS A 64 -27.17 -13.89 10.42
C LYS A 64 -27.06 -12.88 9.29
N THR A 65 -26.05 -12.00 9.30
CA THR A 65 -25.87 -10.98 8.27
C THR A 65 -24.95 -11.49 7.14
N PRO A 66 -25.49 -11.94 5.98
CA PRO A 66 -24.69 -12.45 4.86
C PRO A 66 -23.78 -11.40 4.20
N ALA A 67 -24.02 -10.10 4.46
CA ALA A 67 -23.21 -9.01 3.93
C ALA A 67 -21.76 -9.03 4.45
N SER A 68 -21.48 -9.60 5.63
CA SER A 68 -20.13 -9.59 6.22
C SER A 68 -19.15 -10.46 5.44
N THR A 69 -19.56 -11.63 4.93
CA THR A 69 -18.64 -12.55 4.24
C THR A 69 -18.41 -12.13 2.79
N ALA A 70 -19.43 -11.60 2.11
CA ALA A 70 -19.30 -11.10 0.74
C ALA A 70 -18.50 -9.79 0.67
N ALA A 71 -18.71 -8.88 1.62
CA ALA A 71 -17.91 -7.67 1.73
C ALA A 71 -16.43 -8.00 1.99
N SER A 72 -16.14 -8.89 2.95
CA SER A 72 -14.75 -9.33 3.22
C SER A 72 -14.08 -9.94 2.00
N ARG A 73 -14.75 -10.82 1.26
CA ARG A 73 -14.21 -11.38 -0.01
C ARG A 73 -13.97 -10.31 -1.07
N SER A 74 -14.86 -9.31 -1.17
CA SER A 74 -14.69 -8.20 -2.12
C SER A 74 -13.52 -7.29 -1.76
N HIS A 75 -13.28 -7.07 -0.46
CA HIS A 75 -12.14 -6.29 0.03
C HIS A 75 -10.83 -7.05 -0.18
N GLU A 76 -10.81 -8.36 0.07
CA GLU A 76 -9.65 -9.22 -0.18
C GLU A 76 -9.30 -9.30 -1.67
N ALA A 77 -10.31 -9.46 -2.54
CA ALA A 77 -10.11 -9.41 -3.99
C ALA A 77 -9.56 -8.05 -4.47
N LYS A 78 -10.09 -6.94 -3.94
CA LYS A 78 -9.57 -5.59 -4.23
C LYS A 78 -8.14 -5.40 -3.72
N ALA A 79 -7.83 -5.89 -2.51
CA ALA A 79 -6.48 -5.83 -1.96
C ALA A 79 -5.49 -6.62 -2.80
N ALA A 80 -5.87 -7.82 -3.26
CA ALA A 80 -5.05 -8.64 -4.16
C ALA A 80 -4.80 -7.94 -5.51
N LEU A 81 -5.82 -7.29 -6.09
CA LEU A 81 -5.67 -6.51 -7.32
C LEU A 81 -4.73 -5.31 -7.14
N ILE A 82 -4.85 -4.57 -6.03
CA ILE A 82 -3.98 -3.43 -5.72
C ILE A 82 -2.54 -3.91 -5.52
N ALA A 83 -2.32 -5.01 -4.80
CA ALA A 83 -1.01 -5.60 -4.62
C ALA A 83 -0.38 -6.00 -5.97
N ALA A 84 -1.14 -6.69 -6.83
CA ALA A 84 -0.68 -7.09 -8.16
C ALA A 84 -0.36 -5.88 -9.06
N SER A 85 -1.17 -4.82 -9.01
CA SER A 85 -0.91 -3.58 -9.76
C SER A 85 0.32 -2.84 -9.23
N THR A 86 0.52 -2.84 -7.91
CA THR A 86 1.69 -2.22 -7.27
C THR A 86 2.96 -2.96 -7.67
N GLU A 87 2.90 -4.30 -7.70
CA GLU A 87 4.04 -5.13 -8.08
C GLU A 87 4.43 -4.93 -9.55
N ARG A 88 3.47 -4.92 -10.47
CA ARG A 88 3.74 -4.58 -11.88
C ARG A 88 4.37 -3.21 -12.03
N ARG A 89 3.83 -2.20 -11.34
CA ARG A 89 4.38 -0.85 -11.42
C ARG A 89 5.81 -0.78 -10.86
N ARG A 90 6.10 -1.52 -9.80
CA ARG A 90 7.47 -1.63 -9.26
C ARG A 90 8.41 -2.30 -10.26
N ALA A 91 8.00 -3.40 -10.89
CA ALA A 91 8.79 -4.08 -11.90
C ALA A 91 9.11 -3.15 -13.09
N GLU A 92 8.11 -2.43 -13.61
CA GLU A 92 8.31 -1.42 -14.67
C GLU A 92 9.30 -0.31 -14.26
N LEU A 93 9.26 0.13 -13.02
CA LEU A 93 10.18 1.15 -12.51
C LEU A 93 11.61 0.62 -12.34
N ILE A 94 11.77 -0.66 -11.97
CA ILE A 94 13.08 -1.33 -11.89
C ILE A 94 13.67 -1.47 -13.29
N ASP A 95 12.87 -1.92 -14.27
CA ASP A 95 13.31 -2.05 -15.66
C ASP A 95 13.75 -0.70 -16.24
N LEU A 96 13.04 0.38 -15.90
CA LEU A 96 13.43 1.74 -16.27
C LEU A 96 14.76 2.15 -15.63
N ALA A 97 14.95 1.90 -14.34
CA ALA A 97 16.19 2.23 -13.63
C ALA A 97 17.40 1.45 -14.18
N GLU A 98 17.20 0.18 -14.58
CA GLU A 98 18.24 -0.61 -15.24
C GLU A 98 18.59 -0.03 -16.63
N ALA A 99 17.58 0.37 -17.41
CA ALA A 99 17.80 1.00 -18.71
C ALA A 99 18.59 2.31 -18.60
N GLU A 100 18.26 3.16 -17.62
CA GLU A 100 19.01 4.39 -17.32
C GLU A 100 20.48 4.10 -16.99
N ALA A 101 20.73 3.12 -16.11
CA ALA A 101 22.08 2.74 -15.70
C ALA A 101 22.91 2.20 -16.88
N VAL A 102 22.29 1.43 -17.79
CA VAL A 102 22.94 0.93 -19.00
C VAL A 102 23.34 2.07 -19.93
N ILE A 103 22.45 3.02 -20.19
CA ILE A 103 22.72 4.19 -21.04
C ILE A 103 23.86 5.02 -20.47
N GLU A 104 23.82 5.31 -19.16
CA GLU A 104 24.88 6.08 -18.50
C GLU A 104 26.23 5.38 -18.61
N ARG A 105 26.26 4.06 -18.38
CA ARG A 105 27.48 3.25 -18.48
C ARG A 105 28.07 3.24 -19.88
N ILE A 106 27.23 3.13 -20.92
CA ILE A 106 27.66 3.16 -22.32
C ILE A 106 28.26 4.53 -22.66
N ALA A 107 27.55 5.62 -22.37
CA ALA A 107 28.02 6.98 -22.65
C ALA A 107 29.33 7.30 -21.93
N ARG A 108 29.40 6.97 -20.63
CA ARG A 108 30.62 7.15 -19.81
C ARG A 108 31.81 6.37 -20.37
N THR A 109 31.59 5.13 -20.79
CA THR A 109 32.63 4.29 -21.38
C THR A 109 33.12 4.86 -22.71
N ALA A 110 32.20 5.30 -23.58
CA ALA A 110 32.53 5.90 -24.87
C ALA A 110 33.36 7.19 -24.70
N VAL A 111 32.90 8.11 -23.85
CA VAL A 111 33.64 9.36 -23.55
C VAL A 111 34.99 9.07 -22.92
N SER A 112 35.09 8.11 -22.00
CA SER A 112 36.36 7.73 -21.38
C SER A 112 37.36 7.21 -22.41
N ARG A 113 36.92 6.38 -23.35
CA ARG A 113 37.77 5.84 -24.43
C ARG A 113 38.24 6.95 -25.37
N LEU A 114 37.35 7.85 -25.79
CA LEU A 114 37.71 8.98 -26.65
C LEU A 114 38.73 9.91 -26.00
N ARG A 115 38.58 10.21 -24.71
CA ARG A 115 39.54 11.05 -23.96
C ARG A 115 40.90 10.39 -23.76
N LYS A 116 40.94 9.06 -23.69
CA LYS A 116 42.17 8.28 -23.55
C LYS A 116 42.82 7.92 -24.89
N ALA A 117 42.21 8.32 -26.02
CA ALA A 117 42.81 8.08 -27.32
C ALA A 117 44.21 8.72 -27.34
N PRO A 118 45.27 7.96 -27.66
CA PRO A 118 46.61 8.52 -27.71
C PRO A 118 46.69 9.47 -28.90
N VAL A 119 46.50 10.76 -28.64
CA VAL A 119 46.61 11.83 -29.64
C VAL A 119 48.08 12.09 -30.00
N ASP A 120 49.04 11.21 -29.64
CA ASP A 120 50.40 11.36 -30.14
C ASP A 120 51.37 10.17 -29.97
N LYS A 121 52.12 9.94 -31.06
CA LYS A 121 53.59 10.06 -31.17
C LYS A 121 53.88 10.20 -32.67
N GLY A 122 54.05 11.44 -33.15
CA GLY A 122 54.42 11.73 -34.56
C GLY A 122 53.51 12.72 -35.29
N LEU A 123 52.53 13.34 -34.61
CA LEU A 123 51.60 14.30 -35.22
C LEU A 123 52.09 15.74 -35.08
N THR A 124 51.87 16.55 -36.13
CA THR A 124 52.14 17.99 -36.08
C THR A 124 51.25 18.71 -35.04
N PRO A 125 51.68 19.86 -34.49
CA PRO A 125 50.86 20.65 -33.57
C PRO A 125 49.49 21.04 -34.13
N ALA A 126 49.41 21.33 -35.45
CA ALA A 126 48.16 21.66 -36.13
C ALA A 126 47.21 20.46 -36.18
N THR A 127 47.68 19.28 -36.59
CA THR A 127 46.89 18.05 -36.66
C THR A 127 46.37 17.64 -35.28
N ARG A 128 47.20 17.79 -34.24
CA ARG A 128 46.79 17.52 -32.85
C ARG A 128 45.66 18.44 -32.38
N LYS A 129 45.75 19.74 -32.71
CA LYS A 129 44.72 20.71 -32.35
C LYS A 129 43.38 20.37 -33.00
N VAL A 130 43.40 19.99 -34.28
CA VAL A 130 42.20 19.54 -35.00
C VAL A 130 41.63 18.27 -34.35
N LEU A 131 42.45 17.24 -34.16
CA LEU A 131 42.00 15.97 -33.58
C LEU A 131 41.45 16.13 -32.15
N SER A 132 42.09 16.96 -31.33
CA SER A 132 41.58 17.28 -29.99
C SER A 132 40.23 18.01 -30.02
N THR A 133 40.01 18.84 -31.05
CA THR A 133 38.73 19.56 -31.24
C THR A 133 37.63 18.58 -31.64
N GLU A 134 37.92 17.68 -32.58
CA GLU A 134 37.01 16.62 -33.02
C GLU A 134 36.65 15.66 -31.88
N ILE A 135 37.63 15.18 -31.11
CA ILE A 135 37.39 14.33 -29.94
C ILE A 135 36.49 15.04 -28.92
N SER A 136 36.71 16.35 -28.70
CA SER A 136 35.89 17.15 -27.80
C SER A 136 34.47 17.31 -28.33
N ALA A 137 34.29 17.50 -29.63
CA ALA A 137 32.98 17.58 -30.27
C ALA A 137 32.23 16.24 -30.17
N ALA A 138 32.88 15.12 -30.46
CA ALA A 138 32.32 13.78 -30.31
C ALA A 138 31.90 13.48 -28.87
N CYS A 139 32.72 13.86 -27.88
CA CYS A 139 32.34 13.71 -26.47
C CYS A 139 31.07 14.51 -26.12
N ARG A 140 30.95 15.75 -26.61
CA ARG A 140 29.74 16.57 -26.42
C ARG A 140 28.52 15.95 -27.09
N ALA A 141 28.68 15.42 -28.31
CA ALA A 141 27.61 14.75 -29.04
C ALA A 141 27.09 13.51 -28.29
N ILE A 142 28.00 12.69 -27.74
CA ILE A 142 27.64 11.52 -26.93
C ILE A 142 26.88 11.92 -25.66
N GLU A 143 27.34 12.94 -24.95
CA GLU A 143 26.64 13.42 -23.75
C GLU A 143 25.25 13.99 -24.08
N ALA A 144 25.12 14.73 -25.18
CA ALA A 144 23.82 15.21 -25.65
C ALA A 144 22.89 14.05 -26.04
N ALA A 145 23.41 13.02 -26.72
CA ALA A 145 22.65 11.82 -27.05
C ALA A 145 22.21 11.05 -25.80
N LYS A 146 23.07 10.94 -24.79
CA LYS A 146 22.72 10.36 -23.48
C LYS A 146 21.55 11.10 -22.83
N VAL A 147 21.60 12.44 -22.79
CA VAL A 147 20.52 13.25 -22.20
C VAL A 147 19.20 13.02 -22.95
N ARG A 148 19.22 13.02 -24.28
CA ARG A 148 18.03 12.71 -25.08
C ARG A 148 17.49 11.31 -24.81
N ALA A 149 18.38 10.31 -24.69
CA ALA A 149 17.99 8.93 -24.41
C ALA A 149 17.36 8.76 -23.02
N LEU A 150 17.90 9.42 -22.00
CA LEU A 150 17.29 9.43 -20.66
C LEU A 150 15.93 10.14 -20.65
N ALA A 151 15.81 11.27 -21.37
CA ALA A 151 14.53 11.96 -21.51
C ALA A 151 13.48 11.07 -22.23
N ALA A 152 13.86 10.42 -23.33
CA ALA A 152 13.01 9.51 -24.10
C ALA A 152 12.53 8.30 -23.27
N LEU A 153 13.40 7.75 -22.41
CA LEU A 153 13.02 6.70 -21.47
C LEU A 153 11.96 7.19 -20.46
N SER A 154 12.11 8.40 -19.95
CA SER A 154 11.17 8.97 -18.98
C SER A 154 9.78 9.26 -19.57
N THR A 155 9.73 9.59 -20.87
CA THR A 155 8.49 9.92 -21.59
C THR A 155 7.90 8.74 -22.35
N GLY A 156 8.68 7.69 -22.60
CA GLY A 156 8.32 6.55 -23.46
C GLY A 156 8.34 6.87 -24.96
N ASP A 157 8.78 8.07 -25.35
CA ASP A 157 8.81 8.52 -26.75
C ASP A 157 10.21 8.34 -27.35
N LEU A 158 10.39 7.27 -28.12
CA LEU A 158 11.68 6.86 -28.69
C LEU A 158 11.95 7.43 -30.10
N ARG A 159 11.04 8.25 -30.65
CA ARG A 159 11.09 8.69 -32.05
C ARG A 159 12.34 9.52 -32.37
N ASP A 160 12.90 10.21 -31.38
CA ASP A 160 14.05 11.10 -31.54
C ASP A 160 15.41 10.44 -31.22
N LEU A 161 15.45 9.12 -31.02
CA LEU A 161 16.69 8.38 -30.74
C LEU A 161 17.48 7.98 -31.98
N GLY A 162 16.88 8.12 -33.18
CA GLY A 162 17.57 7.91 -34.45
C GLY A 162 18.59 9.01 -34.70
N GLY A 163 19.87 8.73 -34.44
CA GLY A 163 20.99 9.60 -34.84
C GLY A 163 21.36 9.49 -36.32
N GLY A 164 20.36 9.34 -37.20
CA GLY A 164 20.55 9.24 -38.65
C GLY A 164 20.03 10.49 -39.33
N ASP A 165 20.88 11.51 -39.44
CA ASP A 165 20.84 12.40 -40.58
C ASP A 165 21.71 11.72 -41.65
N ASP A 166 21.07 10.95 -42.54
CA ASP A 166 21.57 10.68 -43.90
C ASP A 166 20.87 11.67 -44.86
#